data_AF-A0A1C2DJF8-F1
#
_entry.id   AF-A0A1C2DJF8-F1
#
_cell.length_a   1.000
_cell.length_b   1.000
_cell.length_c   1.000
_cell.angle_alpha   90.00
_cell.angle_beta   90.00
_cell.angle_gamma   90.00
#
_symmetry.space_group_name_H-M   'P 1'
#
loop_
_entity.id
_entity.type
_entity.pdbx_description
1 polymer ?
#
loop_
_entity_poly.entity_id
_entity_poly.type
_entity_poly.pdbx_seq_one_letter_code
_entity_poly.pdbx_strand_id
1 'polypeptide(L)' 'MLARPETFRCIECGLPYRADGFHYHEGRIEHGAAYWSDRGVLCSPRCSLAHHKRRQAEGTLRDKPAPDPFEF' A
#
# COMPACT_ATOMS: atom_id res chain seq x y z
N MET A 1 -12.08 -8.89 -13.10
CA MET A 1 -12.61 -7.98 -12.06
C MET A 1 -11.59 -7.96 -10.94
N LEU A 2 -10.87 -6.85 -10.76
CA LEU A 2 -9.98 -6.65 -9.61
C LEU A 2 -10.82 -6.84 -8.35
N ALA A 3 -10.49 -7.84 -7.53
CA ALA A 3 -11.06 -7.97 -6.21
C ALA A 3 -10.83 -6.62 -5.52
N ARG A 4 -11.90 -5.86 -5.32
CA ARG A 4 -11.88 -4.59 -4.59
C ARG A 4 -12.40 -4.93 -3.20
N PRO A 5 -11.54 -5.27 -2.21
CA PRO A 5 -12.01 -5.19 -0.85
C PRO A 5 -12.17 -3.71 -0.57
N GLU A 6 -13.43 -3.32 -0.51
CA GLU A 6 -13.97 -2.15 0.19
C GLU A 6 -13.44 -2.08 1.65
N THR A 7 -12.79 -3.16 2.11
CA THR A 7 -12.12 -3.41 3.37
C THR A 7 -10.62 -3.11 3.42
N PHE A 8 -9.93 -2.76 2.32
CA PHE A 8 -8.50 -2.45 2.44
C PHE A 8 -8.26 -1.26 3.37
N ARG A 9 -7.28 -1.40 4.26
CA ARG A 9 -6.83 -0.35 5.17
C ARG A 9 -5.32 -0.23 5.03
N CYS A 10 -4.81 0.98 5.21
CA CYS A 10 -3.37 1.20 5.27
C CYS A 10 -2.75 0.33 6.37
N ILE A 11 -1.78 -0.50 6.02
CA ILE A 11 -1.13 -1.40 6.99
C ILE A 11 -0.24 -0.68 8.01
N GLU A 12 0.06 0.61 7.80
CA GLU A 12 0.76 1.44 8.80
C GLU A 12 -0.18 2.14 9.77
N CYS A 13 -1.22 2.81 9.26
CA CYS A 13 -2.01 3.75 10.06
C CYS A 13 -3.49 3.39 10.16
N GLY A 14 -3.93 2.32 9.49
CA GLY A 14 -5.32 1.87 9.50
C GLY A 14 -6.29 2.72 8.67
N LEU A 15 -5.81 3.76 7.96
CA LEU A 15 -6.66 4.62 7.13
C LEU A 15 -7.44 3.78 6.11
N PRO A 16 -8.78 3.89 6.06
CA PRO A 16 -9.59 3.16 5.09
C PRO A 16 -9.23 3.53 3.65
N TYR A 17 -9.24 2.53 2.77
CA TYR A 17 -9.23 2.76 1.33
C TYR A 17 -10.42 3.66 0.96
N ARG A 18 -10.23 4.63 0.06
CA ARG A 18 -11.25 5.65 -0.31
C ARG A 18 -11.47 6.79 0.68
N ALA A 19 -10.79 6.79 1.82
CA ALA A 19 -10.78 7.96 2.68
C ALA A 19 -9.96 9.11 2.08
N ASP A 20 -10.29 10.34 2.45
CA ASP A 20 -9.46 11.50 2.18
C ASP A 20 -8.01 11.28 2.63
N GLY A 21 -7.06 11.67 1.77
CA GLY A 21 -5.63 11.46 1.99
C GLY A 21 -5.11 10.07 1.61
N PHE A 22 -5.93 9.22 0.98
CA PHE A 22 -5.46 7.99 0.33
C PHE A 22 -4.97 8.30 -1.10
N HIS A 23 -3.72 7.96 -1.40
CA HIS A 23 -3.09 8.20 -2.69
C HIS A 23 -3.33 7.05 -3.67
N TYR A 24 -3.68 7.40 -4.91
CA TYR A 24 -3.94 6.45 -5.99
C TYR A 24 -2.92 6.58 -7.11
N HIS A 25 -2.66 5.48 -7.81
CA HIS A 25 -1.79 5.52 -8.98
C HIS A 25 -2.38 6.49 -10.02
N GLU A 26 -1.57 7.42 -10.51
CA GLU A 26 -2.00 8.55 -11.35
C GLU A 26 -3.15 9.41 -10.79
N GLY A 27 -3.37 9.37 -9.46
CA GLY A 27 -4.49 10.05 -8.81
C GLY A 27 -5.87 9.43 -9.10
N ARG A 28 -5.91 8.26 -9.73
CA ARG A 28 -7.14 7.60 -10.20
C ARG A 28 -7.48 6.37 -9.37
N ILE A 29 -8.63 6.39 -8.72
CA ILE A 29 -9.09 5.30 -7.84
C ILE A 29 -9.23 3.96 -8.58
N GLU A 30 -9.52 4.00 -9.88
CA GLU A 30 -9.57 2.84 -10.76
C GLU A 30 -8.21 2.15 -10.94
N HIS A 31 -7.10 2.89 -10.80
CA HIS A 31 -5.74 2.35 -10.94
C HIS A 31 -5.19 1.79 -9.61
N GLY A 32 -5.97 1.81 -8.54
CA GLY A 32 -5.56 1.24 -7.26
C GLY A 32 -4.67 2.15 -6.41
N ALA A 33 -4.20 1.62 -5.28
CA ALA A 33 -3.31 2.33 -4.37
C ALA A 33 -1.98 2.69 -5.06
N ALA A 34 -1.50 3.92 -4.87
CA ALA A 34 -0.19 4.32 -5.38
C ALA A 34 0.99 3.61 -4.69
N TYR A 35 0.78 3.12 -3.47
CA TYR A 35 1.81 2.51 -2.64
C TYR A 35 1.32 1.21 -2.04
N TRP A 36 2.18 0.18 -2.08
CA TRP A 36 1.90 -1.14 -1.52
C TRP A 36 3.21 -1.84 -1.11
N SER A 37 3.06 -2.97 -0.41
CA SER A 37 4.11 -3.92 -0.12
C SER A 37 3.58 -5.35 -0.22
N ASP A 38 4.46 -6.32 0.04
CA ASP A 38 4.12 -7.74 0.18
C ASP A 38 3.08 -8.01 1.28
N ARG A 39 2.84 -7.05 2.18
CA ARG A 39 1.92 -7.18 3.32
C ARG A 39 0.62 -6.40 3.15
N GLY A 40 0.46 -5.63 2.08
CA GLY A 40 -0.76 -4.87 1.79
C GLY A 40 -0.51 -3.44 1.31
N VAL A 41 -1.58 -2.62 1.33
CA VAL A 41 -1.57 -1.27 0.76
C VAL A 41 -1.19 -0.19 1.77
N LEU A 42 -0.68 0.93 1.25
CA LEU A 42 -0.21 2.08 2.01
C LEU A 42 -0.88 3.35 1.48
N CYS A 43 -1.41 4.18 2.37
CA CYS A 43 -2.21 5.32 1.95
C CYS A 43 -1.41 6.49 1.37
N SER A 44 -0.09 6.59 1.64
CA SER A 44 0.69 7.79 1.31
C SER A 44 2.20 7.49 1.26
N PRO A 45 3.03 8.38 0.65
CA PRO A 45 4.49 8.25 0.69
C PRO A 45 5.02 8.20 2.13
N ARG A 46 4.40 8.95 3.05
CA ARG A 46 4.76 8.97 4.47
C ARG A 46 4.63 7.58 5.10
N CYS A 47 3.49 6.91 4.88
CA CYS A 47 3.28 5.55 5.38
C CYS A 47 4.20 4.55 4.69
N SER A 48 4.48 4.72 3.40
CA SER A 48 5.44 3.85 2.70
C SER A 48 6.85 3.91 3.29
N LEU A 49 7.36 5.12 3.55
CA LEU A 49 8.67 5.30 4.18
C LEU A 49 8.70 4.81 5.64
N ALA A 50 7.61 5.03 6.39
CA ALA A 50 7.49 4.51 7.75
C ALA A 50 7.49 2.98 7.78
N HIS A 51 6.75 2.33 6.88
CA HIS A 51 6.74 0.88 6.71
C HIS A 51 8.14 0.36 6.41
N HIS A 52 8.83 0.97 5.44
CA HIS A 52 10.17 0.55 5.04
C HIS A 52 11.17 0.63 6.21
N LYS A 53 11.20 1.74 6.94
CA LYS A 53 12.08 1.93 8.11
C LYS A 53 11.81 0.89 9.20
N ARG A 54 10.54 0.59 9.46
CA ARG A 54 10.14 -0.43 10.44
C ARG A 54 10.62 -1.82 10.01
N ARG A 55 10.39 -2.19 8.76
CA ARG A 55 10.88 -3.47 8.20
C ARG A 55 12.40 -3.57 8.24
N GLN A 56 13.11 -2.45 8.02
CA GLN A 56 14.56 -2.38 8.14
C GLN A 56 15.02 -2.66 9.58
N ALA A 57 14.41 -1.99 10.56
CA ALA A 57 14.73 -2.20 11.97
C ALA A 57 14.40 -3.63 12.45
N GLU A 58 13.33 -4.22 11.92
CA GLU A 58 12.94 -5.62 12.18
C GLU A 58 13.83 -6.64 11.44
N GLY A 59 14.67 -6.22 10.49
CA GLY A 59 15.44 -7.13 9.65
C GLY A 59 14.58 -7.96 8.69
N THR A 60 13.39 -7.47 8.32
CA THR A 60 12.40 -8.20 7.49
C THR A 60 12.18 -7.56 6.12
N LEU A 61 13.11 -6.70 5.66
CA LEU A 61 13.10 -6.19 4.30
C LEU A 61 13.24 -7.33 3.29
N ARG A 62 12.55 -7.19 2.17
CA ARG A 62 12.64 -8.13 1.04
C ARG A 62 13.79 -7.72 0.13
N ASP A 63 14.50 -8.69 -0.41
CA ASP A 63 15.55 -8.47 -1.42
C ASP A 63 14.99 -8.12 -2.80
N LYS A 64 13.71 -8.43 -3.04
CA LYS A 64 13.00 -8.18 -4.29
C LYS A 64 11.81 -7.24 -4.04
N PRO A 65 11.48 -6.35 -5.00
CA PRO A 65 10.26 -5.56 -4.93
C PRO A 65 9.03 -6.44 -4.69
N ALA A 66 8.02 -5.88 -4.01
CA ALA A 66 6.73 -6.53 -3.93
C ALA A 66 6.15 -6.67 -5.35
N PRO A 67 5.53 -7.81 -5.69
CA PRO A 67 4.80 -7.93 -6.95
C PRO A 67 3.70 -6.86 -7.00
N ASP A 68 3.30 -6.46 -8.21
CA ASP A 68 2.15 -5.59 -8.38
C ASP A 68 0.89 -6.32 -7.89
N PRO A 69 0.18 -5.82 -6.87
CA PRO A 69 -1.01 -6.47 -6.33
C PRO A 69 -2.20 -6.41 -7.30
N PHE A 70 -2.06 -5.73 -8.44
CA PHE A 70 -3.08 -5.56 -9.46
C PHE A 70 -2.77 -6.33 -10.76
N GLU A 71 -1.59 -6.94 -10.90
CA GLU A 71 -1.29 -7.89 -11.97
C GLU A 71 -1.65 -9.33 -11.53
N PHE A 72 -2.41 -10.05 -12.37
CA PHE A 72 -2.87 -11.43 -12.14
C PHE A 72 -2.21 -12.42 -13.10
#